data_AF-A0A2G2E6N0-F1
#
_entry.id   AF-A0A2G2E6N0-F1
#
_cell.length_a   1.000
_cell.length_b   1.000
_cell.length_c   1.000
_cell.angle_alpha   90.00
_cell.angle_beta   90.00
_cell.angle_gamma   90.00
#
_symmetry.space_group_name_H-M   'P 1'
#
loop_
_entity.id
_entity.type
_entity.pdbx_description
1 polymer ?
#
loop_
_entity_poly.entity_id
_entity_poly.type
_entity_poly.pdbx_seq_one_letter_code
_entity_poly.pdbx_strand_id
1 'polypeptide(L)'
;MNQTIFLSFLLTLILSSNLCRAQEEFELQPFVLIVQPIVVQSDEGTDPASMAIPEDLVDRAYSKAGVDFHFLEPIFYNSTQARDGLINLDKIVIDAKQKGILRGQNDIVNMFFVNAVDGQKGPLGRGMFGGDITFITLGEETGVKNDDLTFMQAFVIAHEVGHNLSLNHAVDDPNVPDSIPNIQGDGEYFERIDPMNSLNDYQIGIVHKSPLVHERIEFLSKSKGEKAILDETFEPYFSILQLREISAFTNSVVPYTDVNTAREYAKEKFSMAVTEFSLDEKECITFVVTEINKILIENNIGMMANHPWRFIKVEDWLCGGFAHTRGTFIILSQKHIDHLKAGWSQNMTEEDALNLISNFGSLLVHEQLHSLQRTYKSKFIELYTEYWNFHRAQVIPDSSIVVKQVSNPDAPMAEWLIPNDSDSTTFYWIRTVLKDGGNIPVMGKDFDDQVYSVVLIDGEYVLKRDESGKVISMNLDDFNHYSKSFPVERGLDHPNEISAYMFSEYFRALVKNTTPFEGVKPEEKATTNSFLNWIKS
;
A
#
# COMPACT_ATOMS: atom_id res chain seq x y z
N MET A 1 -8.20 -12.16 73.42
CA MET A 1 -9.32 -11.76 72.53
C MET A 1 -8.68 -11.55 71.16
N ASN A 2 -8.51 -12.66 70.44
CA ASN A 2 -7.30 -12.90 69.65
C ASN A 2 -7.56 -12.78 68.15
N GLN A 3 -6.77 -11.90 67.52
CA GLN A 3 -5.93 -12.19 66.36
C GLN A 3 -6.44 -13.29 65.40
N THR A 4 -7.44 -13.01 64.57
CA THR A 4 -7.67 -13.83 63.36
C THR A 4 -8.42 -13.12 62.22
N ILE A 5 -8.34 -11.78 62.10
CA ILE A 5 -9.04 -11.06 61.01
C ILE A 5 -8.10 -10.20 60.16
N PHE A 6 -6.85 -9.98 60.56
CA PHE A 6 -5.96 -9.06 59.84
C PHE A 6 -5.09 -9.69 58.73
N LEU A 7 -5.18 -11.01 58.49
CA LEU A 7 -4.29 -11.70 57.55
C LEU A 7 -4.91 -11.99 56.17
N SER A 8 -6.21 -11.74 55.96
CA SER A 8 -6.88 -12.07 54.70
C SER A 8 -7.14 -10.88 53.78
N PHE A 9 -6.74 -9.66 54.19
CA PHE A 9 -6.88 -8.45 53.38
C PHE A 9 -5.56 -7.97 52.75
N LEU A 10 -4.42 -8.54 53.17
CA LEU A 10 -3.10 -8.16 52.66
C LEU A 10 -2.59 -9.09 51.54
N LEU A 11 -3.23 -10.25 51.33
CA LEU A 11 -2.85 -11.20 50.27
C LEU A 11 -3.58 -10.97 48.94
N THR A 12 -4.69 -10.21 48.93
CA THR A 12 -5.41 -9.79 47.72
C THR A 12 -4.93 -8.46 47.14
N LEU A 13 -4.04 -7.74 47.84
CA LEU A 13 -3.43 -6.50 47.34
C LEU A 13 -2.05 -6.70 46.68
N ILE A 14 -1.50 -7.92 46.72
CA ILE A 14 -0.19 -8.26 46.10
C ILE A 14 -0.37 -9.14 44.84
N LEU A 15 -1.60 -9.58 44.55
CA LEU A 15 -1.95 -10.30 43.31
C LEU A 15 -2.62 -9.41 42.24
N SER A 16 -2.80 -8.12 42.52
CA SER A 16 -3.29 -7.11 41.59
C SER A 16 -2.22 -6.13 41.12
N SER A 17 -0.97 -6.27 41.58
CA SER A 17 0.16 -5.42 41.17
C SER A 17 0.97 -5.97 39.99
N ASN A 18 0.55 -7.08 39.35
CA ASN A 18 1.20 -7.66 38.17
C ASN A 18 0.31 -7.66 36.90
N LEU A 19 -0.78 -6.89 36.90
CA LEU A 19 -1.63 -6.65 35.72
C LEU A 19 -1.58 -5.19 35.23
N CYS A 20 -0.67 -4.40 35.78
CA CYS A 20 -0.17 -3.20 35.11
C CYS A 20 1.17 -3.58 34.45
N ARG A 21 1.13 -4.50 33.49
CA ARG A 21 2.14 -4.46 32.43
C ARG A 21 1.84 -3.12 31.78
N ALA A 22 2.72 -2.15 32.00
CA ALA A 22 2.64 -0.85 31.35
C ALA A 22 2.22 -1.10 29.91
N GLN A 23 1.13 -0.45 29.46
CA GLN A 23 1.07 -0.09 28.06
C GLN A 23 2.37 0.69 27.85
N GLU A 24 3.41 0.02 27.37
CA GLU A 24 4.37 0.70 26.51
C GLU A 24 3.47 1.35 25.48
N GLU A 25 3.36 2.68 25.54
CA GLU A 25 2.77 3.45 24.46
C GLU A 25 3.44 2.90 23.20
N PHE A 26 2.63 2.30 22.32
CA PHE A 26 3.11 1.75 21.07
C PHE A 26 3.49 2.95 20.20
N GLU A 27 4.68 3.48 20.44
CA GLU A 27 5.17 4.67 19.79
C GLU A 27 5.73 4.25 18.44
N LEU A 28 5.05 4.68 17.38
CA LEU A 28 5.48 4.43 16.02
C LEU A 28 6.85 5.06 15.79
N GLN A 29 7.78 4.29 15.23
CA GLN A 29 9.13 4.80 14.94
C GLN A 29 9.07 5.96 13.94
N PRO A 30 9.88 7.01 14.09
CA PRO A 30 9.79 8.22 13.25
C PRO A 30 10.19 7.98 11.79
N PHE A 31 10.97 6.94 11.52
CA PHE A 31 11.40 6.59 10.17
C PHE A 31 10.92 5.20 9.75
N VAL A 32 10.73 5.02 8.45
CA VAL A 32 10.30 3.77 7.83
C VAL A 32 11.21 3.43 6.66
N LEU A 33 11.61 2.17 6.57
CA LEU A 33 12.27 1.57 5.42
C LEU A 33 11.29 0.59 4.76
N ILE A 34 10.88 0.87 3.53
CA ILE A 34 9.93 0.02 2.80
C ILE A 34 10.69 -1.08 2.06
N VAL A 35 10.29 -2.33 2.26
CA VAL A 35 10.89 -3.49 1.60
C VAL A 35 9.83 -4.21 0.77
N GLN A 36 10.14 -4.49 -0.50
CA GLN A 36 9.39 -5.39 -1.36
C GLN A 36 10.08 -6.76 -1.38
N PRO A 37 9.55 -7.78 -0.69
CA PRO A 37 10.02 -9.15 -0.86
C PRO A 37 9.68 -9.67 -2.26
N ILE A 38 10.65 -10.31 -2.90
CA ILE A 38 10.53 -10.95 -4.21
C ILE A 38 10.99 -12.40 -4.06
N VAL A 39 10.06 -13.33 -4.05
CA VAL A 39 10.34 -14.76 -3.91
C VAL A 39 10.53 -15.38 -5.28
N VAL A 40 11.76 -15.78 -5.60
CA VAL A 40 12.04 -16.40 -6.90
C VAL A 40 11.61 -17.87 -6.85
N GLN A 41 10.91 -18.33 -7.88
CA GLN A 41 10.38 -19.68 -7.96
C GLN A 41 10.67 -20.33 -9.32
N SER A 42 10.41 -21.63 -9.43
CA SER A 42 10.50 -22.37 -10.70
C SER A 42 9.74 -21.66 -11.83
N ASP A 43 10.09 -21.93 -13.08
CA ASP A 43 9.40 -21.36 -14.25
C ASP A 43 7.89 -21.65 -14.25
N GLU A 44 7.49 -22.83 -13.75
CA GLU A 44 6.10 -23.26 -13.59
C GLU A 44 5.36 -22.62 -12.40
N GLY A 45 6.08 -21.89 -11.54
CA GLY A 45 5.51 -21.19 -10.38
C GLY A 45 5.12 -22.07 -9.19
N THR A 46 5.69 -23.27 -9.04
CA THR A 46 5.27 -24.25 -8.01
C THR A 46 6.31 -24.51 -6.91
N ASP A 47 7.55 -24.08 -7.09
CA ASP A 47 8.67 -24.39 -6.19
C ASP A 47 9.45 -23.10 -5.85
N PRO A 48 9.03 -22.37 -4.80
CA PRO A 48 9.64 -21.11 -4.38
C PRO A 48 10.95 -21.30 -3.60
N ALA A 49 11.84 -20.33 -3.68
CA ALA A 49 12.99 -20.23 -2.79
C ALA A 49 12.54 -20.09 -1.33
N SER A 50 13.39 -20.54 -0.41
CA SER A 50 13.14 -20.37 1.03
C SER A 50 13.08 -18.88 1.40
N MET A 51 12.03 -18.50 2.13
CA MET A 51 11.80 -17.16 2.62
C MET A 51 11.38 -17.20 4.09
N ALA A 52 12.01 -16.35 4.89
CA ALA A 52 11.63 -16.07 6.26
C ALA A 52 11.88 -14.58 6.53
N ILE A 53 10.92 -13.91 7.16
CA ILE A 53 11.01 -12.49 7.52
C ILE A 53 10.62 -12.36 8.99
N PRO A 54 11.55 -12.59 9.93
CA PRO A 54 11.32 -12.32 11.35
C PRO A 54 11.35 -10.81 11.62
N GLU A 55 10.31 -10.10 11.17
CA GLU A 55 10.17 -8.63 11.18
C GLU A 55 10.57 -7.99 12.52
N ASP A 56 9.97 -8.45 13.63
CA ASP A 56 10.29 -7.96 14.99
C ASP A 56 11.80 -7.98 15.31
N LEU A 57 12.55 -8.96 14.81
CA LEU A 57 13.99 -9.07 15.04
C LEU A 57 14.81 -8.21 14.07
N VAL A 58 14.33 -8.01 12.84
CA VAL A 58 14.94 -7.08 11.89
C VAL A 58 14.79 -5.64 12.39
N ASP A 59 13.61 -5.27 12.89
CA ASP A 59 13.35 -3.95 13.47
C ASP A 59 14.22 -3.67 14.68
N ARG A 60 14.44 -4.68 15.53
CA ARG A 60 15.38 -4.55 16.66
C ARG A 60 16.78 -4.12 16.23
N ALA A 61 17.26 -4.55 15.06
CA ALA A 61 18.58 -4.15 14.59
C ALA A 61 18.67 -2.65 14.29
N TYR A 62 17.55 -2.00 13.96
CA TYR A 62 17.50 -0.59 13.54
C TYR A 62 16.73 0.33 14.50
N SER A 63 16.12 -0.20 15.57
CA SER A 63 15.31 0.58 16.50
C SER A 63 16.08 1.70 17.20
N LYS A 64 17.39 1.55 17.45
CA LYS A 64 18.24 2.65 17.96
C LYS A 64 18.34 3.83 16.98
N ALA A 65 18.21 3.57 15.68
CA ALA A 65 18.11 4.60 14.65
C ALA A 65 16.67 5.15 14.49
N GLY A 66 15.69 4.61 15.22
CA GLY A 66 14.29 4.98 15.07
C GLY A 66 13.70 4.59 13.71
N VAL A 67 14.19 3.50 13.11
CA VAL A 67 13.75 3.02 11.79
C VAL A 67 12.99 1.71 11.96
N ASP A 68 11.83 1.65 11.33
CA ASP A 68 10.90 0.51 11.27
C ASP A 68 10.85 -0.06 9.85
N PHE A 69 10.90 -1.37 9.69
CA PHE A 69 10.85 -2.03 8.40
C PHE A 69 9.41 -2.32 8.03
N HIS A 70 8.94 -1.70 6.95
CA HIS A 70 7.62 -1.99 6.41
C HIS A 70 7.73 -2.97 5.25
N PHE A 71 7.50 -4.26 5.52
CA PHE A 71 7.49 -5.30 4.50
C PHE A 71 6.16 -5.31 3.74
N LEU A 72 6.23 -5.16 2.42
CA LEU A 72 5.07 -5.31 1.54
C LEU A 72 4.74 -6.80 1.34
N GLU A 73 3.55 -7.08 0.80
CA GLU A 73 3.21 -8.44 0.38
C GLU A 73 4.24 -8.99 -0.63
N PRO A 74 4.75 -10.22 -0.43
CA PRO A 74 5.71 -10.83 -1.34
C PRO A 74 5.18 -10.97 -2.78
N ILE A 75 6.05 -10.67 -3.75
CA ILE A 75 5.79 -10.93 -5.17
C ILE A 75 6.55 -12.19 -5.57
N PHE A 76 5.90 -13.06 -6.35
CA PHE A 76 6.57 -14.23 -6.90
C PHE A 76 7.17 -13.95 -8.28
N TYR A 77 8.42 -14.37 -8.47
CA TYR A 77 9.15 -14.22 -9.73
C TYR A 77 9.54 -15.58 -10.32
N ASN A 78 8.89 -15.98 -11.42
CA ASN A 78 9.17 -17.25 -12.10
C ASN A 78 10.45 -17.14 -12.93
N SER A 79 11.50 -17.83 -12.44
CA SER A 79 12.76 -18.05 -13.15
C SER A 79 13.58 -19.11 -12.41
N THR A 80 13.57 -20.36 -12.91
CA THR A 80 14.36 -21.45 -12.31
C THR A 80 15.85 -21.09 -12.29
N GLN A 81 16.33 -20.47 -13.37
CA GLN A 81 17.73 -20.07 -13.48
C GLN A 81 18.13 -19.00 -12.46
N ALA A 82 17.26 -18.01 -12.21
CA ALA A 82 17.52 -16.99 -11.20
C ALA A 82 17.46 -17.59 -9.80
N ARG A 83 16.45 -18.43 -9.54
CA ARG A 83 16.23 -19.09 -8.24
C ARG A 83 17.47 -19.88 -7.82
N ASP A 84 18.00 -20.68 -8.74
CA ASP A 84 19.07 -21.63 -8.44
C ASP A 84 20.48 -21.05 -8.67
N GLY A 85 20.60 -19.74 -8.86
CA GLY A 85 21.89 -19.05 -9.02
C GLY A 85 22.66 -19.44 -10.29
N LEU A 86 21.95 -19.85 -11.35
CA LEU A 86 22.52 -20.29 -12.63
C LEU A 86 22.82 -19.12 -13.59
N ILE A 87 22.35 -17.92 -13.26
CA ILE A 87 22.61 -16.68 -13.98
C ILE A 87 23.11 -15.62 -13.00
N ASN A 88 23.88 -14.66 -13.52
CA ASN A 88 24.43 -13.57 -12.73
C ASN A 88 23.32 -12.62 -12.21
N LEU A 89 23.55 -12.02 -11.03
CA LEU A 89 22.61 -11.13 -10.36
C LEU A 89 22.18 -9.94 -11.24
N ASP A 90 23.07 -9.32 -12.00
CA ASP A 90 22.73 -8.20 -12.90
C ASP A 90 21.73 -8.64 -13.97
N LYS A 91 21.87 -9.87 -14.47
CA LYS A 91 20.93 -10.45 -15.43
C LYS A 91 19.57 -10.69 -14.78
N ILE A 92 19.54 -11.13 -13.53
CA ILE A 92 18.29 -11.28 -12.75
C ILE A 92 17.58 -9.92 -12.64
N VAL A 93 18.30 -8.86 -12.27
CA VAL A 93 17.75 -7.49 -12.14
C VAL A 93 17.19 -6.98 -13.48
N ILE A 94 17.93 -7.13 -14.57
CA ILE A 94 17.48 -6.71 -15.92
C ILE A 94 16.18 -7.43 -16.30
N ASP A 95 16.10 -8.74 -16.08
CA ASP A 95 14.94 -9.55 -16.46
C ASP A 95 13.74 -9.26 -15.56
N ALA A 96 13.96 -9.10 -14.26
CA ALA A 96 12.93 -8.70 -13.31
C ALA A 96 12.35 -7.31 -13.66
N LYS A 97 13.19 -6.36 -14.07
CA LYS A 97 12.75 -5.04 -14.53
C LYS A 97 11.89 -5.13 -15.79
N GLN A 98 12.29 -5.93 -16.78
CA GLN A 98 11.52 -6.14 -18.01
C GLN A 98 10.16 -6.79 -17.76
N LYS A 99 10.08 -7.65 -16.74
CA LYS A 99 8.83 -8.30 -16.30
C LYS A 99 7.99 -7.44 -15.34
N GLY A 100 8.43 -6.22 -15.01
CA GLY A 100 7.70 -5.34 -14.09
C GLY A 100 7.63 -5.87 -12.66
N ILE A 101 8.66 -6.57 -12.20
CA ILE A 101 8.73 -7.15 -10.84
C ILE A 101 9.26 -6.14 -9.81
N LEU A 102 10.18 -5.26 -10.22
CA LEU A 102 10.75 -4.25 -9.33
C LEU A 102 9.70 -3.21 -8.93
N ARG A 103 9.83 -2.66 -7.72
CA ARG A 103 8.96 -1.62 -7.16
C ARG A 103 9.73 -0.37 -6.79
N GLY A 104 9.04 0.75 -6.86
CA GLY A 104 9.55 2.06 -6.48
C GLY A 104 10.51 2.68 -7.52
N GLN A 105 11.04 3.83 -7.15
CA GLN A 105 11.94 4.66 -7.96
C GLN A 105 13.26 4.89 -7.20
N ASN A 106 13.87 3.80 -6.73
CA ASN A 106 15.03 3.75 -5.82
C ASN A 106 14.74 4.21 -4.38
N ASP A 107 13.49 4.10 -3.96
CA ASP A 107 12.99 4.46 -2.64
C ASP A 107 12.42 3.25 -1.86
N ILE A 108 12.45 2.05 -2.46
CA ILE A 108 12.00 0.78 -1.87
C ILE A 108 13.08 -0.26 -2.07
N VAL A 109 13.43 -1.00 -1.02
CA VAL A 109 14.38 -2.11 -1.15
C VAL A 109 13.68 -3.30 -1.83
N ASN A 110 14.15 -3.69 -3.00
CA ASN A 110 13.73 -4.89 -3.72
C ASN A 110 14.59 -6.07 -3.25
N MET A 111 14.00 -6.92 -2.41
CA MET A 111 14.68 -8.02 -1.71
C MET A 111 14.36 -9.36 -2.36
N PHE A 112 15.33 -9.93 -3.08
CA PHE A 112 15.18 -11.21 -3.75
C PHE A 112 15.53 -12.38 -2.84
N PHE A 113 14.60 -13.30 -2.64
CA PHE A 113 14.86 -14.61 -2.03
C PHE A 113 15.19 -15.63 -3.12
N VAL A 114 16.38 -16.22 -3.04
CA VAL A 114 16.93 -17.20 -3.99
C VAL A 114 17.54 -18.40 -3.26
N ASN A 115 17.76 -19.51 -3.95
CA ASN A 115 18.43 -20.70 -3.39
C ASN A 115 19.96 -20.59 -3.41
N ALA A 116 20.51 -19.73 -4.26
CA ALA A 116 21.94 -19.47 -4.33
C ALA A 116 22.24 -18.06 -4.83
N VAL A 117 23.27 -17.45 -4.26
CA VAL A 117 23.83 -16.17 -4.70
C VAL A 117 25.25 -16.44 -5.18
N ASP A 118 25.58 -16.00 -6.40
CA ASP A 118 26.86 -16.28 -7.07
C ASP A 118 27.25 -17.78 -7.08
N GLY A 119 26.24 -18.66 -7.21
CA GLY A 119 26.40 -20.11 -7.21
C GLY A 119 26.67 -20.74 -5.84
N GLN A 120 26.67 -19.95 -4.76
CA GLN A 120 26.85 -20.42 -3.39
C GLN A 120 25.50 -20.56 -2.68
N LYS A 121 25.31 -21.69 -2.01
CA LYS A 121 24.15 -21.90 -1.12
C LYS A 121 24.37 -21.15 0.18
N GLY A 122 23.30 -20.58 0.72
CA GLY A 122 23.31 -19.79 1.95
C GLY A 122 23.59 -20.58 3.24
N PRO A 123 23.56 -19.92 4.40
CA PRO A 123 23.08 -18.54 4.62
C PRO A 123 24.09 -17.48 4.16
N LEU A 124 23.72 -16.66 3.17
CA LEU A 124 24.51 -15.50 2.72
C LEU A 124 23.62 -14.55 1.90
N GLY A 125 24.11 -13.35 1.61
CA GLY A 125 23.45 -12.43 0.71
C GLY A 125 24.40 -11.51 -0.05
N ARG A 126 23.78 -10.60 -0.81
CA ARG A 126 24.47 -9.57 -1.58
C ARG A 126 23.59 -8.33 -1.69
N GLY A 127 23.83 -7.35 -0.83
CA GLY A 127 23.26 -6.02 -0.93
C GLY A 127 24.02 -5.13 -1.93
N MET A 128 23.29 -4.41 -2.77
CA MET A 128 23.84 -3.34 -3.60
C MET A 128 24.22 -2.15 -2.73
N PHE A 129 25.52 -1.87 -2.60
CA PHE A 129 26.02 -0.78 -1.75
C PHE A 129 25.44 0.58 -2.17
N GLY A 130 24.68 1.22 -1.27
CA GLY A 130 24.00 2.49 -1.55
C GLY A 130 22.92 2.41 -2.65
N GLY A 131 22.46 1.21 -2.99
CA GLY A 131 21.36 0.95 -3.94
C GLY A 131 20.18 0.29 -3.27
N ASP A 132 19.17 -0.06 -4.06
CA ASP A 132 17.83 -0.49 -3.62
C ASP A 132 17.56 -1.98 -3.87
N ILE A 133 18.60 -2.79 -4.10
CA ILE A 133 18.48 -4.22 -4.43
C ILE A 133 19.31 -5.05 -3.48
N THR A 134 18.73 -6.14 -2.98
CA THR A 134 19.47 -7.15 -2.23
C THR A 134 19.04 -8.55 -2.61
N PHE A 135 19.98 -9.50 -2.56
CA PHE A 135 19.73 -10.92 -2.73
C PHE A 135 20.02 -11.67 -1.44
N ILE A 136 19.12 -12.57 -1.06
CA ILE A 136 19.20 -13.36 0.16
C ILE A 136 19.03 -14.83 -0.19
N THR A 137 19.92 -15.67 0.31
CA THR A 137 19.72 -17.12 0.37
C THR A 137 19.84 -17.56 1.83
N LEU A 138 18.81 -18.20 2.36
CA LEU A 138 18.78 -18.63 3.77
C LEU A 138 19.48 -19.99 4.00
N GLY A 139 19.76 -20.76 2.92
CA GLY A 139 20.38 -22.08 3.02
C GLY A 139 19.39 -23.20 3.36
N GLU A 140 19.91 -24.43 3.55
CA GLU A 140 19.12 -25.59 3.97
C GLU A 140 19.05 -25.66 5.51
N GLU A 141 17.87 -25.95 6.07
CA GLU A 141 17.58 -25.97 7.52
C GLU A 141 18.19 -27.18 8.27
N THR A 142 19.42 -27.58 7.95
CA THR A 142 20.01 -28.80 8.52
C THR A 142 20.81 -28.50 9.79
N GLY A 143 20.27 -28.88 10.96
CA GLY A 143 21.04 -29.08 12.19
C GLY A 143 21.23 -27.86 13.11
N VAL A 144 20.58 -26.72 12.82
CA VAL A 144 20.59 -25.52 13.67
C VAL A 144 19.40 -25.54 14.62
N LYS A 145 19.55 -25.04 15.86
CA LYS A 145 18.40 -24.86 16.78
C LYS A 145 17.48 -23.76 16.24
N ASN A 146 16.16 -23.90 16.43
CA ASN A 146 15.18 -22.97 15.88
C ASN A 146 15.42 -21.49 16.26
N ASP A 147 15.83 -21.22 17.50
CA ASP A 147 16.10 -19.84 17.95
C ASP A 147 17.31 -19.24 17.21
N ASP A 148 18.43 -19.98 17.15
CA ASP A 148 19.65 -19.56 16.45
C ASP A 148 19.40 -19.35 14.94
N LEU A 149 18.52 -20.17 14.35
CA LEU A 149 18.11 -20.04 12.95
C LEU A 149 17.36 -18.72 12.71
N THR A 150 16.44 -18.35 13.60
CA THR A 150 15.62 -17.14 13.45
C THR A 150 16.49 -15.88 13.60
N PHE A 151 17.43 -15.89 14.56
CA PHE A 151 18.42 -14.81 14.69
C PHE A 151 19.33 -14.69 13.47
N MET A 152 19.78 -15.82 12.91
CA MET A 152 20.56 -15.83 11.68
C MET A 152 19.79 -15.23 10.50
N GLN A 153 18.52 -15.61 10.32
CA GLN A 153 17.66 -15.08 9.24
C GLN A 153 17.47 -13.56 9.37
N ALA A 154 17.12 -13.08 10.57
CA ALA A 154 17.00 -11.65 10.87
C ALA A 154 18.31 -10.91 10.60
N PHE A 155 19.42 -11.48 11.06
CA PHE A 155 20.75 -10.91 10.89
C PHE A 155 21.12 -10.76 9.42
N VAL A 156 20.94 -11.80 8.59
CA VAL A 156 21.29 -11.73 7.16
C VAL A 156 20.47 -10.63 6.47
N ILE A 157 19.17 -10.54 6.76
CA ILE A 157 18.33 -9.46 6.24
C ILE A 157 18.87 -8.09 6.66
N ALA A 158 19.10 -7.87 7.96
CA ALA A 158 19.60 -6.61 8.49
C ALA A 158 20.99 -6.25 7.92
N HIS A 159 21.90 -7.22 7.79
CA HIS A 159 23.24 -7.02 7.26
C HIS A 159 23.21 -6.53 5.81
N GLU A 160 22.46 -7.24 4.96
CA GLU A 160 22.44 -6.95 3.53
C GLU A 160 21.67 -5.66 3.21
N VAL A 161 20.58 -5.38 3.94
CA VAL A 161 19.93 -4.07 3.87
C VAL A 161 20.85 -2.97 4.41
N GLY A 162 21.71 -3.27 5.39
CA GLY A 162 22.77 -2.37 5.82
C GLY A 162 23.68 -1.92 4.66
N HIS A 163 24.01 -2.80 3.72
CA HIS A 163 24.72 -2.40 2.50
C HIS A 163 23.89 -1.49 1.60
N ASN A 164 22.59 -1.76 1.42
CA ASN A 164 21.69 -0.84 0.71
C ASN A 164 21.69 0.57 1.32
N LEU A 165 21.84 0.64 2.65
CA LEU A 165 21.97 1.88 3.41
C LEU A 165 23.39 2.46 3.44
N SER A 166 24.31 1.96 2.60
CA SER A 166 25.71 2.41 2.50
C SER A 166 26.56 2.12 3.74
N LEU A 167 26.22 1.10 4.53
CA LEU A 167 27.07 0.62 5.63
C LEU A 167 28.14 -0.33 5.09
N ASN A 168 29.41 -0.06 5.39
CA ASN A 168 30.53 -0.93 5.07
C ASN A 168 30.68 -2.02 6.15
N HIS A 169 31.36 -3.12 5.80
CA HIS A 169 31.86 -4.06 6.80
C HIS A 169 32.76 -3.35 7.82
N ALA A 170 32.68 -3.75 9.08
CA ALA A 170 33.43 -3.11 10.18
C ALA A 170 34.95 -3.12 9.94
N VAL A 171 35.47 -4.20 9.34
CA VAL A 171 36.88 -4.32 8.95
C VAL A 171 37.34 -3.24 7.96
N ASP A 172 36.42 -2.70 7.16
CA ASP A 172 36.69 -1.69 6.13
C ASP A 172 36.30 -0.27 6.59
N ASP A 173 35.71 -0.11 7.78
CA ASP A 173 35.28 1.17 8.33
C ASP A 173 35.97 1.50 9.66
N PRO A 174 36.94 2.44 9.67
CA PRO A 174 37.67 2.78 10.89
C PRO A 174 36.80 3.39 12.00
N ASN A 175 35.55 3.77 11.70
CA ASN A 175 34.59 4.29 12.69
C ASN A 175 33.73 3.19 13.31
N VAL A 176 33.86 1.94 12.87
CA VAL A 176 33.11 0.78 13.38
C VAL A 176 34.11 -0.22 13.97
N PRO A 177 34.20 -0.34 15.30
CA PRO A 177 35.14 -1.29 15.90
C PRO A 177 34.73 -2.73 15.60
N ASP A 178 35.60 -3.50 14.95
CA ASP A 178 35.34 -4.89 14.58
C ASP A 178 35.31 -5.85 15.79
N SER A 179 35.85 -5.41 16.93
CA SER A 179 35.91 -6.22 18.16
C SER A 179 34.61 -6.23 19.00
N ILE A 180 33.57 -5.53 18.57
CA ILE A 180 32.26 -5.50 19.25
C ILE A 180 31.17 -5.98 18.29
N PRO A 181 30.11 -6.65 18.79
CA PRO A 181 28.99 -7.04 17.96
C PRO A 181 28.41 -5.83 17.22
N ASN A 182 28.16 -5.99 15.92
CA ASN A 182 27.58 -4.98 15.06
C ASN A 182 26.92 -5.68 13.86
N ILE A 183 25.90 -5.06 13.24
CA ILE A 183 25.29 -5.67 12.05
C ILE A 183 26.30 -5.82 10.90
N GLN A 184 27.38 -5.03 10.87
CA GLN A 184 28.44 -5.10 9.85
C GLN A 184 29.77 -5.71 10.35
N GLY A 185 29.88 -6.12 11.62
CA GLY A 185 31.11 -6.68 12.22
C GLY A 185 30.93 -8.11 12.73
N ASP A 186 31.93 -8.70 13.39
CA ASP A 186 31.82 -10.08 13.90
C ASP A 186 30.94 -10.20 15.17
N GLY A 187 30.61 -11.45 15.56
CA GLY A 187 29.87 -11.77 16.79
C GLY A 187 28.71 -12.75 16.59
N GLU A 188 28.08 -13.14 17.70
CA GLU A 188 26.87 -13.99 17.67
C GLU A 188 25.68 -13.23 17.07
N TYR A 189 24.83 -13.90 16.28
CA TYR A 189 23.76 -13.24 15.53
C TYR A 189 22.81 -12.41 16.40
N PHE A 190 22.40 -12.97 17.56
CA PHE A 190 21.49 -12.27 18.48
C PHE A 190 22.11 -10.99 19.06
N GLU A 191 23.43 -10.94 19.27
CA GLU A 191 24.12 -9.76 19.79
C GLU A 191 24.26 -8.68 18.72
N ARG A 192 24.45 -9.09 17.46
CA ARG A 192 24.64 -8.19 16.32
C ARG A 192 23.36 -7.45 15.93
N ILE A 193 22.19 -8.04 16.18
CA ILE A 193 20.88 -7.39 15.96
C ILE A 193 20.29 -6.80 17.24
N ASP A 194 21.02 -6.84 18.36
CA ASP A 194 20.58 -6.19 19.59
C ASP A 194 20.72 -4.66 19.47
N PRO A 195 19.68 -3.86 19.77
CA PRO A 195 19.74 -2.40 19.68
C PRO A 195 20.92 -1.75 20.42
N MET A 196 21.44 -2.41 21.47
CA MET A 196 22.59 -1.92 22.24
C MET A 196 23.89 -1.91 21.41
N ASN A 197 24.01 -2.82 20.44
CA ASN A 197 25.25 -3.09 19.72
C ASN A 197 25.12 -2.91 18.20
N SER A 198 23.92 -3.08 17.65
CA SER A 198 23.66 -3.21 16.22
C SER A 198 24.18 -2.05 15.37
N LEU A 199 24.03 -0.81 15.88
CA LEU A 199 24.45 0.42 15.22
C LEU A 199 25.09 1.40 16.20
N ASN A 200 26.20 2.01 15.79
CA ASN A 200 26.77 3.17 16.46
C ASN A 200 26.25 4.50 15.87
N ASP A 201 26.47 5.61 16.57
CA ASP A 201 25.93 6.92 16.19
C ASP A 201 26.41 7.40 14.81
N TYR A 202 27.60 6.98 14.39
CA TYR A 202 28.13 7.25 13.07
C TYR A 202 27.32 6.53 11.98
N GLN A 203 27.05 5.23 12.16
CA GLN A 203 26.25 4.43 11.23
C GLN A 203 24.79 4.95 11.19
N ILE A 204 24.21 5.33 12.32
CA ILE A 204 22.87 5.96 12.37
C ILE A 204 22.82 7.21 11.48
N GLY A 205 23.85 8.05 11.56
CA GLY A 205 23.97 9.25 10.72
C GLY A 205 24.16 8.96 9.22
N ILE A 206 24.57 7.74 8.83
CA ILE A 206 24.58 7.27 7.44
C ILE A 206 23.18 6.78 7.05
N VAL A 207 22.57 5.93 7.88
CA VAL A 207 21.23 5.37 7.66
C VAL A 207 20.21 6.46 7.37
N HIS A 208 20.15 7.52 8.18
CA HIS A 208 19.21 8.63 8.00
C HIS A 208 19.44 9.49 6.74
N LYS A 209 20.59 9.37 6.07
CA LYS A 209 20.86 10.07 4.81
C LYS A 209 20.48 9.24 3.59
N SER A 210 20.16 7.97 3.77
CA SER A 210 19.79 7.09 2.68
C SER A 210 18.45 7.53 2.06
N PRO A 211 18.30 7.52 0.72
CA PRO A 211 17.02 7.76 0.07
C PRO A 211 15.99 6.65 0.31
N LEU A 212 16.38 5.53 0.93
CA LEU A 212 15.52 4.40 1.29
C LEU A 212 14.85 4.56 2.66
N VAL A 213 15.33 5.50 3.48
CA VAL A 213 14.78 5.77 4.81
C VAL A 213 13.90 7.00 4.72
N HIS A 214 12.62 6.80 4.96
CA HIS A 214 11.59 7.84 4.84
C HIS A 214 11.17 8.30 6.22
N GLU A 215 10.78 9.57 6.35
CA GLU A 215 9.95 9.98 7.48
C GLU A 215 8.63 9.21 7.43
N ARG A 216 8.10 8.82 8.59
CA ARG A 216 6.78 8.15 8.64
C ARG A 216 5.66 9.01 8.06
N ILE A 217 5.80 10.33 8.17
CA ILE A 217 4.94 11.33 7.55
C ILE A 217 5.82 12.16 6.60
N GLU A 218 5.99 11.68 5.37
CA GLU A 218 6.84 12.31 4.37
C GLU A 218 6.02 13.27 3.48
N PHE A 219 6.48 14.52 3.38
CA PHE A 219 5.99 15.47 2.38
C PHE A 219 7.05 15.63 1.29
N LEU A 220 6.78 15.10 0.09
CA LEU A 220 7.75 15.18 -1.00
C LEU A 220 7.95 16.62 -1.46
N SER A 221 9.21 16.96 -1.71
CA SER A 221 9.53 18.18 -2.45
C SER A 221 9.02 18.08 -3.88
N LYS A 222 8.86 19.22 -4.54
CA LYS A 222 8.41 19.28 -5.93
C LYS A 222 9.22 18.37 -6.85
N SER A 223 10.55 18.43 -6.78
CA SER A 223 11.41 17.62 -7.66
C SER A 223 11.29 16.11 -7.42
N LYS A 224 11.06 15.67 -6.17
CA LYS A 224 10.81 14.25 -5.89
C LYS A 224 9.39 13.86 -6.33
N GLY A 225 8.38 14.68 -6.00
CA GLY A 225 6.99 14.48 -6.38
C GLY A 225 6.78 14.41 -7.90
N GLU A 226 7.48 15.23 -8.67
CA GLU A 226 7.49 15.25 -10.15
C GLU A 226 7.85 13.89 -10.76
N LYS A 227 8.66 13.08 -10.07
CA LYS A 227 9.04 11.73 -10.48
C LYS A 227 8.08 10.69 -9.92
N ALA A 228 7.78 10.80 -8.62
CA ALA A 228 6.95 9.87 -7.88
C ALA A 228 5.51 9.78 -8.43
N ILE A 229 4.93 10.90 -8.88
CA ILE A 229 3.58 10.91 -9.48
C ILE A 229 3.50 10.11 -10.80
N LEU A 230 4.64 9.73 -11.38
CA LEU A 230 4.73 8.96 -12.62
C LEU A 230 4.94 7.45 -12.38
N ASP A 231 4.89 6.99 -11.14
CA ASP A 231 5.20 5.61 -10.79
C ASP A 231 4.16 4.60 -11.32
N GLU A 232 4.56 3.77 -12.29
CA GLU A 232 3.76 2.63 -12.80
C GLU A 232 4.32 1.27 -12.33
N THR A 233 5.18 1.24 -11.32
CA THR A 233 5.80 -0.01 -10.86
C THR A 233 4.83 -0.92 -10.13
N PHE A 234 3.80 -0.38 -9.47
CA PHE A 234 2.77 -1.16 -8.77
C PHE A 234 1.65 -1.65 -9.69
N GLU A 235 1.28 -0.80 -10.65
CA GLU A 235 0.17 -1.00 -11.57
C GLU A 235 0.29 -0.04 -12.77
N PRO A 236 -0.23 -0.45 -13.95
CA PRO A 236 -0.27 0.43 -15.11
C PRO A 236 -1.27 1.57 -14.89
N TYR A 237 -0.93 2.77 -15.37
CA TYR A 237 -1.83 3.91 -15.37
C TYR A 237 -1.68 4.72 -16.65
N PHE A 238 -0.55 5.42 -16.82
CA PHE A 238 -0.27 6.18 -18.05
C PHE A 238 -0.27 5.29 -19.30
N SER A 239 0.24 4.08 -19.17
CA SER A 239 0.33 3.08 -20.24
C SER A 239 -1.03 2.59 -20.77
N ILE A 240 -2.13 2.82 -20.05
CA ILE A 240 -3.48 2.41 -20.45
C ILE A 240 -4.38 3.58 -20.88
N LEU A 241 -3.98 4.84 -20.60
CA LEU A 241 -4.80 6.01 -20.87
C LEU A 241 -5.14 6.18 -22.37
N GLN A 242 -6.31 6.76 -22.63
CA GLN A 242 -6.85 7.13 -23.94
C GLN A 242 -6.95 8.65 -24.10
N LEU A 243 -7.04 9.12 -25.34
CA LEU A 243 -7.02 10.56 -25.65
C LEU A 243 -8.06 11.38 -24.88
N ARG A 244 -9.30 10.87 -24.77
CA ARG A 244 -10.40 11.61 -24.13
C ARG A 244 -10.22 11.73 -22.62
N GLU A 245 -9.79 10.65 -21.96
CA GLU A 245 -9.51 10.70 -20.52
C GLU A 245 -8.27 11.55 -20.22
N ILE A 246 -7.24 11.53 -21.07
CA ILE A 246 -6.09 12.44 -20.91
C ILE A 246 -6.57 13.89 -20.95
N SER A 247 -7.41 14.28 -21.92
CA SER A 247 -7.97 15.64 -21.98
C SER A 247 -8.74 16.02 -20.71
N ALA A 248 -9.48 15.06 -20.13
CA ALA A 248 -10.22 15.26 -18.88
C ALA A 248 -9.29 15.44 -17.68
N PHE A 249 -8.29 14.57 -17.53
CA PHE A 249 -7.33 14.60 -16.43
C PHE A 249 -6.41 15.82 -16.48
N THR A 250 -5.97 16.23 -17.67
CA THR A 250 -5.08 17.39 -17.81
C THR A 250 -5.85 18.70 -18.01
N ASN A 251 -7.19 18.67 -17.96
CA ASN A 251 -8.10 19.80 -18.19
C ASN A 251 -7.68 20.66 -19.40
N SER A 252 -7.31 20.01 -20.50
CA SER A 252 -6.74 20.65 -21.68
C SER A 252 -6.97 19.82 -22.93
N VAL A 253 -6.96 20.46 -24.10
CA VAL A 253 -7.04 19.75 -25.38
C VAL A 253 -5.72 19.01 -25.60
N VAL A 254 -5.77 17.69 -25.75
CA VAL A 254 -4.61 16.90 -26.19
C VAL A 254 -4.28 17.24 -27.65
N PRO A 255 -3.08 17.75 -27.95
CA PRO A 255 -2.74 18.23 -29.29
C PRO A 255 -2.29 17.11 -30.25
N TYR A 256 -2.46 15.84 -29.84
CA TYR A 256 -1.94 14.66 -30.53
C TYR A 256 -3.07 13.69 -30.88
N THR A 257 -2.93 13.02 -32.02
CA THR A 257 -3.82 11.92 -32.44
C THR A 257 -3.26 10.54 -32.12
N ASP A 258 -1.94 10.43 -31.95
CA ASP A 258 -1.27 9.21 -31.52
C ASP A 258 -1.38 9.05 -30.00
N VAL A 259 -1.89 7.90 -29.55
CA VAL A 259 -2.15 7.65 -28.13
C VAL A 259 -0.86 7.58 -27.31
N ASN A 260 0.24 7.05 -27.86
CA ASN A 260 1.49 6.95 -27.11
C ASN A 260 2.11 8.33 -26.88
N THR A 261 2.08 9.20 -27.89
CA THR A 261 2.52 10.59 -27.77
C THR A 261 1.63 11.36 -26.80
N ALA A 262 0.32 11.11 -26.80
CA ALA A 262 -0.59 11.69 -25.82
C ALA A 262 -0.33 11.22 -24.38
N ARG A 263 0.11 9.97 -24.18
CA ARG A 263 0.49 9.45 -22.86
C ARG A 263 1.76 10.10 -22.33
N GLU A 264 2.74 10.36 -23.19
CA GLU A 264 3.92 11.13 -22.79
C GLU A 264 3.57 12.59 -22.45
N TYR A 265 2.64 13.20 -23.19
CA TYR A 265 2.05 14.49 -22.82
C TYR A 265 1.36 14.45 -21.47
N ALA A 266 0.60 13.38 -21.17
CA ALA A 266 -0.02 13.20 -19.86
C ALA A 266 1.03 13.17 -18.75
N LYS A 267 2.10 12.37 -18.91
CA LYS A 267 3.21 12.32 -17.94
C LYS A 267 3.84 13.70 -17.71
N GLU A 268 4.10 14.45 -18.78
CA GLU A 268 4.61 15.82 -18.68
C GLU A 268 3.67 16.70 -17.85
N LYS A 269 2.35 16.66 -18.13
CA LYS A 269 1.36 17.44 -17.38
C LYS A 269 1.25 17.04 -15.91
N PHE A 270 1.20 15.74 -15.61
CA PHE A 270 1.14 15.26 -14.23
C PHE A 270 2.36 15.71 -13.44
N SER A 271 3.56 15.57 -14.02
CA SER A 271 4.80 16.05 -13.41
C SER A 271 4.75 17.57 -13.18
N MET A 272 4.40 18.36 -14.20
CA MET A 272 4.30 19.83 -14.11
C MET A 272 3.30 20.34 -13.06
N ALA A 273 2.26 19.56 -12.76
CA ALA A 273 1.23 19.93 -11.78
C ALA A 273 1.73 19.89 -10.33
N VAL A 274 2.88 19.27 -10.06
CA VAL A 274 3.38 19.10 -8.69
C VAL A 274 3.84 20.46 -8.12
N THR A 275 3.42 20.72 -6.87
CA THR A 275 3.73 21.93 -6.12
C THR A 275 4.26 21.61 -4.72
N GLU A 276 4.67 22.64 -3.97
CA GLU A 276 5.20 22.49 -2.61
C GLU A 276 4.10 22.67 -1.55
N PHE A 277 4.15 21.84 -0.50
CA PHE A 277 3.37 22.07 0.71
C PHE A 277 3.96 23.27 1.49
N SER A 278 3.10 24.17 1.93
CA SER A 278 3.44 25.21 2.91
C SER A 278 3.60 24.61 4.32
N LEU A 279 4.26 25.35 5.21
CA LEU A 279 4.47 24.90 6.59
C LEU A 279 3.14 24.65 7.32
N ASP A 280 2.17 25.55 7.19
CA ASP A 280 0.83 25.43 7.78
C ASP A 280 0.09 24.17 7.30
N GLU A 281 0.24 23.81 6.02
CA GLU A 281 -0.36 22.59 5.48
C GLU A 281 0.31 21.34 6.04
N LYS A 282 1.64 21.33 6.16
CA LYS A 282 2.38 20.22 6.77
C LYS A 282 1.97 20.03 8.23
N GLU A 283 1.86 21.11 9.00
CA GLU A 283 1.43 21.08 10.40
C GLU A 283 0.01 20.49 10.55
N CYS A 284 -0.94 20.96 9.74
CA CYS A 284 -2.31 20.45 9.73
C CYS A 284 -2.38 18.96 9.39
N ILE A 285 -1.75 18.54 8.29
CA ILE A 285 -1.77 17.14 7.85
C ILE A 285 -1.07 16.26 8.88
N THR A 286 0.06 16.69 9.44
CA THR A 286 0.79 15.95 10.48
C THR A 286 -0.07 15.75 11.72
N PHE A 287 -0.79 16.78 12.18
CA PHE A 287 -1.73 16.66 13.29
C PHE A 287 -2.81 15.62 12.99
N VAL A 288 -3.48 15.73 11.83
CA VAL A 288 -4.55 14.80 11.46
C VAL A 288 -4.04 13.37 11.38
N VAL A 289 -2.89 13.14 10.73
CA VAL A 289 -2.26 11.82 10.62
C VAL A 289 -1.88 11.24 11.98
N THR A 290 -1.37 12.07 12.89
CA THR A 290 -1.03 11.62 14.26
C THR A 290 -2.27 11.13 15.00
N GLU A 291 -3.38 11.86 14.91
CA GLU A 291 -4.64 11.45 15.53
C GLU A 291 -5.26 10.22 14.84
N ILE A 292 -5.16 10.10 13.52
CA ILE A 292 -5.55 8.87 12.80
C ILE A 292 -4.78 7.67 13.36
N ASN A 293 -3.45 7.74 13.39
CA ASN A 293 -2.60 6.63 13.82
C ASN A 293 -2.93 6.20 15.26
N LYS A 294 -3.14 7.16 16.15
CA LYS A 294 -3.58 6.90 17.53
C LYS A 294 -4.91 6.13 17.56
N ILE A 295 -5.93 6.61 16.85
CA ILE A 295 -7.24 5.95 16.79
C ILE A 295 -7.12 4.54 16.21
N LEU A 296 -6.34 4.36 15.15
CA LEU A 296 -6.13 3.05 14.53
C LEU A 296 -5.43 2.07 15.48
N ILE A 297 -4.38 2.50 16.19
CA ILE A 297 -3.66 1.69 17.18
C ILE A 297 -4.58 1.30 18.34
N GLU A 298 -5.32 2.25 18.90
CA GLU A 298 -6.28 2.02 20.00
C GLU A 298 -7.37 1.01 19.62
N ASN A 299 -7.67 0.89 18.33
CA ASN A 299 -8.67 -0.05 17.78
C ASN A 299 -8.05 -1.31 17.14
N ASN A 300 -6.76 -1.58 17.37
CA ASN A 300 -6.02 -2.75 16.83
C ASN A 300 -5.95 -2.84 15.30
N ILE A 301 -5.91 -1.69 14.61
CA ILE A 301 -5.81 -1.60 13.14
C ILE A 301 -4.36 -1.26 12.77
N GLY A 302 -3.44 -2.10 13.26
CA GLY A 302 -1.99 -1.87 13.18
C GLY A 302 -1.45 -1.82 11.75
N MET A 303 -2.00 -2.62 10.83
CA MET A 303 -1.54 -2.64 9.43
C MET A 303 -1.61 -1.28 8.75
N MET A 304 -2.71 -0.54 8.96
CA MET A 304 -2.85 0.80 8.41
C MET A 304 -2.05 1.83 9.21
N ALA A 305 -2.06 1.74 10.54
CA ALA A 305 -1.29 2.65 11.39
C ALA A 305 0.24 2.59 11.13
N ASN A 306 0.76 1.39 10.84
CA ASN A 306 2.16 1.18 10.53
C ASN A 306 2.51 1.52 9.08
N HIS A 307 1.53 1.70 8.19
CA HIS A 307 1.79 2.07 6.81
C HIS A 307 2.28 3.52 6.75
N PRO A 308 3.38 3.80 6.01
CA PRO A 308 3.91 5.15 5.92
C PRO A 308 2.94 6.10 5.20
N TRP A 309 2.94 7.35 5.62
CA TRP A 309 2.16 8.42 5.03
C TRP A 309 3.06 9.26 4.14
N ARG A 310 2.87 9.21 2.82
CA ARG A 310 3.74 9.90 1.86
C ARG A 310 2.89 10.75 0.93
N PHE A 311 3.14 12.06 0.91
CA PHE A 311 2.24 13.02 0.29
C PHE A 311 2.88 13.77 -0.88
N ILE A 312 2.13 13.88 -1.97
CA ILE A 312 2.43 14.75 -3.11
C ILE A 312 1.33 15.81 -3.21
N LYS A 313 1.74 17.07 -3.39
CA LYS A 313 0.80 18.16 -3.65
C LYS A 313 0.73 18.49 -5.13
N VAL A 314 -0.48 18.72 -5.64
CA VAL A 314 -0.71 19.10 -7.04
C VAL A 314 -1.61 20.33 -7.18
N GLU A 315 -1.55 20.95 -8.35
CA GLU A 315 -2.48 22.00 -8.77
C GLU A 315 -3.91 21.48 -8.98
N ASP A 316 -4.89 22.36 -8.82
CA ASP A 316 -6.33 22.02 -8.84
C ASP A 316 -6.88 21.55 -10.19
N TRP A 317 -6.21 21.92 -11.27
CA TRP A 317 -6.66 21.56 -12.60
C TRP A 317 -6.39 20.09 -12.93
N LEU A 318 -5.44 19.44 -12.25
CA LEU A 318 -5.10 18.04 -12.48
C LEU A 318 -6.19 17.15 -11.90
N CYS A 319 -6.69 16.21 -12.70
CA CYS A 319 -7.74 15.25 -12.32
C CYS A 319 -8.99 15.92 -11.72
N GLY A 320 -9.32 17.15 -12.14
CA GLY A 320 -10.44 17.91 -11.57
C GLY A 320 -10.25 18.32 -10.10
N GLY A 321 -9.03 18.17 -9.61
CA GLY A 321 -8.62 18.40 -8.23
C GLY A 321 -8.96 17.25 -7.29
N PHE A 322 -9.39 16.07 -7.76
CA PHE A 322 -9.65 14.92 -6.87
C PHE A 322 -8.38 14.43 -6.16
N ALA A 323 -8.54 14.04 -4.89
CA ALA A 323 -7.55 13.20 -4.23
C ALA A 323 -7.54 11.82 -4.90
N HIS A 324 -6.38 11.21 -4.91
CA HIS A 324 -6.13 9.87 -5.44
C HIS A 324 -4.77 9.41 -4.96
N THR A 325 -4.38 8.19 -5.32
CA THR A 325 -3.05 7.68 -5.00
C THR A 325 -2.28 7.17 -6.21
N ARG A 326 -0.96 7.04 -6.05
CA ARG A 326 -0.03 6.50 -7.05
C ARG A 326 1.14 5.84 -6.33
N GLY A 327 1.42 4.58 -6.61
CA GLY A 327 2.40 3.81 -5.83
C GLY A 327 2.01 3.81 -4.34
N THR A 328 2.92 4.26 -3.47
CA THR A 328 2.66 4.44 -2.03
C THR A 328 2.35 5.90 -1.65
N PHE A 329 1.99 6.75 -2.61
CA PHE A 329 1.82 8.18 -2.41
C PHE A 329 0.34 8.59 -2.45
N ILE A 330 -0.06 9.42 -1.49
CA ILE A 330 -1.33 10.12 -1.47
C ILE A 330 -1.16 11.47 -2.16
N ILE A 331 -1.99 11.74 -3.17
CA ILE A 331 -1.93 12.94 -3.98
C ILE A 331 -3.08 13.86 -3.56
N LEU A 332 -2.74 15.06 -3.11
CA LEU A 332 -3.70 16.07 -2.67
C LEU A 332 -3.60 17.32 -3.54
N SER A 333 -4.74 17.81 -4.02
CA SER A 333 -4.80 19.12 -4.68
C SER A 333 -4.87 20.26 -3.67
N GLN A 334 -4.43 21.46 -4.07
CA GLN A 334 -4.56 22.66 -3.24
C GLN A 334 -6.02 22.87 -2.78
N LYS A 335 -6.99 22.68 -3.66
CA LYS A 335 -8.43 22.81 -3.38
C LYS A 335 -8.91 21.88 -2.28
N HIS A 336 -8.48 20.61 -2.29
CA HIS A 336 -8.83 19.68 -1.22
C HIS A 336 -8.18 20.09 0.11
N ILE A 337 -6.91 20.49 0.08
CA ILE A 337 -6.20 20.98 1.26
C ILE A 337 -6.91 22.20 1.85
N ASP A 338 -7.25 23.19 1.02
CA ASP A 338 -7.94 24.42 1.44
C ASP A 338 -9.33 24.13 2.01
N HIS A 339 -10.07 23.21 1.39
CA HIS A 339 -11.39 22.81 1.87
C HIS A 339 -11.34 22.08 3.21
N LEU A 340 -10.43 21.12 3.34
CA LEU A 340 -10.37 20.22 4.50
C LEU A 340 -9.65 20.84 5.69
N LYS A 341 -8.72 21.77 5.46
CA LYS A 341 -8.11 22.55 6.53
C LYS A 341 -9.01 23.71 7.00
N ALA A 342 -10.21 23.88 6.45
CA ALA A 342 -11.12 24.94 6.85
C ALA A 342 -11.50 24.76 8.33
N GLY A 343 -10.96 25.63 9.20
CA GLY A 343 -11.12 25.55 10.65
C GLY A 343 -9.88 25.10 11.41
N TRP A 344 -8.82 24.65 10.71
CA TRP A 344 -7.53 24.35 11.33
C TRP A 344 -6.93 25.59 12.02
N SER A 345 -6.50 25.41 13.26
CA SER A 345 -5.63 26.35 13.96
C SER A 345 -4.91 25.65 15.11
N GLN A 346 -3.79 26.22 15.56
CA GLN A 346 -3.06 25.74 16.74
C GLN A 346 -3.86 25.89 18.06
N ASN A 347 -4.99 26.62 18.05
CA ASN A 347 -5.83 26.86 19.23
C ASN A 347 -7.27 26.37 19.02
N MET A 348 -7.46 25.30 18.24
CA MET A 348 -8.78 24.70 18.02
C MET A 348 -9.41 24.21 19.32
N THR A 349 -10.74 24.23 19.36
CA THR A 349 -11.50 23.51 20.41
C THR A 349 -11.45 22.01 20.14
N GLU A 350 -11.79 21.19 21.15
CA GLU A 350 -11.93 19.73 20.97
C GLU A 350 -12.98 19.39 19.89
N GLU A 351 -14.06 20.17 19.80
CA GLU A 351 -15.10 19.99 18.78
C GLU A 351 -14.58 20.28 17.37
N ASP A 352 -13.80 21.35 17.19
CA ASP A 352 -13.18 21.68 15.90
C ASP A 352 -12.17 20.60 15.49
N ALA A 353 -11.37 20.11 16.44
CA ALA A 353 -10.44 19.02 16.20
C ALA A 353 -11.16 17.73 15.78
N LEU A 354 -12.23 17.34 16.48
CA LEU A 354 -13.04 16.17 16.13
C LEU A 354 -13.68 16.30 14.74
N ASN A 355 -14.18 17.49 14.38
CA ASN A 355 -14.73 17.76 13.06
C ASN A 355 -13.67 17.68 11.97
N LEU A 356 -12.47 18.21 12.22
CA LEU A 356 -11.33 18.13 11.32
C LEU A 356 -10.90 16.67 11.11
N ILE A 357 -10.70 15.91 12.19
CA ILE A 357 -10.30 14.49 12.13
C ILE A 357 -11.40 13.67 11.44
N SER A 358 -12.68 13.90 11.77
CA SER A 358 -13.78 13.17 11.16
C SER A 358 -13.90 13.45 9.66
N ASN A 359 -13.54 14.64 9.16
CA ASN A 359 -13.67 14.99 7.76
C ASN A 359 -12.38 14.75 6.99
N PHE A 360 -11.30 15.42 7.37
CA PHE A 360 -10.01 15.27 6.71
C PHE A 360 -9.44 13.88 6.96
N GLY A 361 -9.48 13.40 8.20
CA GLY A 361 -8.96 12.07 8.52
C GLY A 361 -9.68 10.96 7.77
N SER A 362 -11.01 11.06 7.60
CA SER A 362 -11.78 10.10 6.80
C SER A 362 -11.38 10.05 5.32
N LEU A 363 -10.96 11.18 4.73
CA LEU A 363 -10.41 11.19 3.37
C LEU A 363 -9.02 10.56 3.37
N LEU A 364 -8.16 10.93 4.32
CA LEU A 364 -6.80 10.40 4.36
C LEU A 364 -6.77 8.87 4.51
N VAL A 365 -7.62 8.28 5.37
CA VAL A 365 -7.70 6.82 5.49
C VAL A 365 -8.32 6.15 4.26
N HIS A 366 -9.20 6.86 3.52
CA HIS A 366 -9.73 6.37 2.24
C HIS A 366 -8.58 6.21 1.23
N GLU A 367 -7.80 7.28 1.05
CA GLU A 367 -6.63 7.25 0.15
C GLU A 367 -5.57 6.25 0.62
N GLN A 368 -5.32 6.17 1.93
CA GLN A 368 -4.34 5.20 2.44
C GLN A 368 -4.79 3.75 2.23
N LEU A 369 -6.10 3.47 2.25
CA LEU A 369 -6.61 2.13 1.93
C LEU A 369 -6.28 1.76 0.48
N HIS A 370 -6.31 2.70 -0.48
CA HIS A 370 -5.88 2.44 -1.85
C HIS A 370 -4.39 2.06 -1.95
N SER A 371 -3.53 2.68 -1.13
CA SER A 371 -2.13 2.24 -1.02
C SER A 371 -2.04 0.80 -0.52
N LEU A 372 -2.78 0.46 0.55
CA LEU A 372 -2.82 -0.91 1.10
C LEU A 372 -3.39 -1.94 0.12
N GLN A 373 -4.39 -1.57 -0.69
CA GLN A 373 -4.94 -2.43 -1.74
C GLN A 373 -3.90 -2.83 -2.77
N ARG A 374 -2.93 -1.95 -3.06
CA ARG A 374 -1.82 -2.25 -3.97
C ARG A 374 -0.73 -3.09 -3.33
N THR A 375 -0.48 -2.89 -2.04
CA THR A 375 0.64 -3.51 -1.33
C THR A 375 0.29 -4.80 -0.60
N TYR A 376 -1.00 -5.12 -0.43
CA TYR A 376 -1.53 -6.33 0.20
C TYR A 376 -2.71 -6.92 -0.61
N LYS A 377 -2.48 -7.17 -1.90
CA LYS A 377 -3.52 -7.56 -2.87
C LYS A 377 -4.29 -8.81 -2.43
N SER A 378 -3.65 -9.83 -1.86
CA SER A 378 -4.36 -11.05 -1.45
C SER A 378 -5.47 -10.79 -0.44
N LYS A 379 -5.23 -9.93 0.56
CA LYS A 379 -6.21 -9.60 1.62
C LYS A 379 -7.46 -8.95 1.04
N PHE A 380 -7.30 -8.09 0.04
CA PHE A 380 -8.43 -7.45 -0.63
C PHE A 380 -9.11 -8.37 -1.65
N ILE A 381 -8.35 -9.21 -2.36
CA ILE A 381 -8.93 -10.25 -3.23
C ILE A 381 -9.83 -11.19 -2.41
N GLU A 382 -9.41 -11.58 -1.21
CA GLU A 382 -10.23 -12.39 -0.29
C GLU A 382 -11.55 -11.66 0.05
N LEU A 383 -11.48 -10.40 0.48
CA LEU A 383 -12.68 -9.56 0.71
C LEU A 383 -13.61 -9.57 -0.50
N TYR A 384 -13.07 -9.34 -1.70
CA TYR A 384 -13.90 -9.18 -2.89
C TYR A 384 -14.53 -10.50 -3.33
N THR A 385 -13.76 -11.59 -3.29
CA THR A 385 -14.20 -12.89 -3.81
C THR A 385 -14.97 -13.70 -2.77
N GLU A 386 -14.44 -13.86 -1.56
CA GLU A 386 -15.01 -14.76 -0.55
C GLU A 386 -16.11 -14.10 0.28
N TYR A 387 -16.03 -12.78 0.50
CA TYR A 387 -16.99 -12.05 1.33
C TYR A 387 -18.05 -11.30 0.51
N TRP A 388 -17.68 -10.77 -0.66
CA TRP A 388 -18.59 -9.99 -1.52
C TRP A 388 -18.97 -10.64 -2.86
N ASN A 389 -18.44 -11.83 -3.16
CA ASN A 389 -18.79 -12.62 -4.33
C ASN A 389 -18.53 -11.92 -5.68
N PHE A 390 -17.53 -11.03 -5.74
CA PHE A 390 -17.01 -10.54 -7.02
C PHE A 390 -16.23 -11.64 -7.72
N HIS A 391 -16.31 -11.63 -9.05
CA HIS A 391 -15.62 -12.58 -9.92
C HIS A 391 -14.53 -11.88 -10.72
N ARG A 392 -13.28 -12.31 -10.56
CA ARG A 392 -12.14 -11.71 -11.25
C ARG A 392 -12.00 -12.29 -12.67
N ALA A 393 -12.13 -11.44 -13.68
CA ALA A 393 -12.00 -11.84 -15.09
C ALA A 393 -11.65 -10.65 -16.00
N GLN A 394 -10.94 -10.95 -17.10
CA GLN A 394 -10.68 -9.98 -18.16
C GLN A 394 -11.78 -10.07 -19.22
N VAL A 395 -12.51 -8.97 -19.41
CA VAL A 395 -13.52 -8.84 -20.47
C VAL A 395 -12.85 -8.45 -21.77
N ILE A 396 -13.21 -9.11 -22.87
CA ILE A 396 -12.67 -8.75 -24.20
C ILE A 396 -12.99 -7.27 -24.49
N PRO A 397 -11.98 -6.43 -24.79
CA PRO A 397 -12.19 -5.01 -25.00
C PRO A 397 -13.10 -4.71 -26.20
N ASP A 398 -14.05 -3.79 -26.01
CA ASP A 398 -14.83 -3.20 -27.09
C ASP A 398 -14.36 -1.77 -27.34
N SER A 399 -13.97 -1.48 -28.59
CA SER A 399 -13.42 -0.17 -28.97
C SER A 399 -14.36 1.00 -28.65
N SER A 400 -15.68 0.80 -28.71
CA SER A 400 -16.67 1.84 -28.42
C SER A 400 -16.72 2.23 -26.94
N ILE A 401 -16.31 1.32 -26.04
CA ILE A 401 -16.18 1.56 -24.61
C ILE A 401 -14.79 2.11 -24.30
N VAL A 402 -13.74 1.47 -24.83
CA VAL A 402 -12.34 1.85 -24.56
C VAL A 402 -12.08 3.33 -24.87
N VAL A 403 -12.54 3.85 -26.02
CA VAL A 403 -12.32 5.26 -26.38
C VAL A 403 -13.04 6.27 -25.46
N LYS A 404 -13.99 5.81 -24.64
CA LYS A 404 -14.75 6.62 -23.68
C LYS A 404 -14.38 6.30 -22.24
N GLN A 405 -13.51 5.34 -21.97
CA GLN A 405 -13.23 4.90 -20.61
C GLN A 405 -12.65 6.05 -19.78
N VAL A 406 -12.89 5.99 -18.47
CA VAL A 406 -12.15 6.74 -17.46
C VAL A 406 -11.38 5.72 -16.63
N SER A 407 -10.06 5.79 -16.65
CA SER A 407 -9.21 4.92 -15.80
C SER A 407 -9.16 5.52 -14.40
N ASN A 408 -9.72 4.82 -13.42
CA ASN A 408 -9.61 5.24 -12.03
C ASN A 408 -8.13 5.08 -11.58
N PRO A 409 -7.45 6.15 -11.11
CA PRO A 409 -6.08 6.05 -10.61
C PRO A 409 -5.89 5.07 -9.44
N ASP A 410 -6.95 4.80 -8.68
CA ASP A 410 -6.97 3.91 -7.51
C ASP A 410 -7.47 2.49 -7.81
N ALA A 411 -7.94 2.29 -9.04
CA ALA A 411 -8.42 1.03 -9.57
C ALA A 411 -8.28 0.95 -11.10
N PRO A 412 -7.05 0.97 -11.65
CA PRO A 412 -6.85 1.10 -13.10
C PRO A 412 -7.27 -0.15 -13.89
N MET A 413 -7.37 -1.30 -13.22
CA MET A 413 -7.72 -2.58 -13.85
C MET A 413 -9.21 -2.88 -13.72
N ALA A 414 -9.91 -2.93 -14.84
CA ALA A 414 -11.34 -3.23 -14.89
C ALA A 414 -11.62 -4.75 -14.92
N GLU A 415 -11.19 -5.46 -13.88
CA GLU A 415 -11.16 -6.92 -13.84
C GLU A 415 -12.24 -7.58 -12.97
N TRP A 416 -13.13 -6.79 -12.37
CA TRP A 416 -14.15 -7.31 -11.46
C TRP A 416 -15.52 -7.36 -12.11
N LEU A 417 -16.13 -8.53 -12.02
CA LEU A 417 -17.46 -8.84 -12.51
C LEU A 417 -18.39 -9.17 -11.34
N ILE A 418 -19.66 -8.83 -11.50
CA ILE A 418 -20.72 -9.18 -10.56
C ILE A 418 -21.48 -10.37 -11.16
N PRO A 419 -21.46 -11.56 -10.53
CA PRO A 419 -22.21 -12.71 -11.02
C PRO A 419 -23.71 -12.45 -11.05
N ASN A 420 -24.40 -13.06 -12.01
CA ASN A 420 -25.86 -13.12 -11.99
C ASN A 420 -26.32 -14.30 -11.13
N ASP A 421 -27.04 -14.02 -10.05
CA ASP A 421 -27.55 -15.04 -9.12
C ASP A 421 -28.43 -16.12 -9.78
N SER A 422 -29.05 -15.80 -10.93
CA SER A 422 -29.97 -16.70 -11.64
C SER A 422 -29.31 -17.44 -12.81
N ASP A 423 -28.12 -17.03 -13.25
CA ASP A 423 -27.44 -17.58 -14.42
C ASP A 423 -25.92 -17.51 -14.25
N SER A 424 -25.31 -18.67 -13.99
CA SER A 424 -23.86 -18.81 -13.75
C SER A 424 -22.99 -18.46 -14.96
N THR A 425 -23.57 -18.26 -16.14
CA THR A 425 -22.84 -17.88 -17.36
C THR A 425 -22.93 -16.39 -17.67
N THR A 426 -23.78 -15.65 -16.95
CA THR A 426 -23.99 -14.22 -17.14
C THR A 426 -23.40 -13.43 -15.98
N PHE A 427 -22.76 -12.32 -16.31
CA PHE A 427 -22.12 -11.41 -15.38
C PHE A 427 -22.45 -9.96 -15.73
N TYR A 428 -22.17 -9.05 -14.80
CA TYR A 428 -22.28 -7.61 -14.99
C TYR A 428 -20.93 -6.94 -14.77
N TRP A 429 -20.57 -6.03 -15.67
CA TRP A 429 -19.32 -5.28 -15.65
C TRP A 429 -19.60 -3.80 -15.57
N ILE A 430 -19.20 -3.17 -14.47
CA ILE A 430 -19.45 -1.74 -14.24
C ILE A 430 -18.25 -0.95 -14.75
N ARG A 431 -18.50 0.13 -15.48
CA ARG A 431 -17.47 1.07 -15.93
C ARG A 431 -17.97 2.50 -15.86
N THR A 432 -17.11 3.38 -15.36
CA THR A 432 -17.24 4.82 -15.58
C THR A 432 -16.75 5.18 -16.98
N VAL A 433 -17.60 5.83 -17.76
CA VAL A 433 -17.29 6.31 -19.11
C VAL A 433 -17.60 7.80 -19.26
N LEU A 434 -16.95 8.45 -20.22
CA LEU A 434 -17.18 9.83 -20.58
C LEU A 434 -18.39 9.95 -21.50
N LYS A 435 -19.36 10.79 -21.11
CA LYS A 435 -20.51 11.20 -21.94
C LYS A 435 -20.03 11.70 -23.30
N ASP A 436 -20.86 11.52 -24.32
CA ASP A 436 -20.63 12.17 -25.62
C ASP A 436 -20.78 13.69 -25.45
N GLY A 437 -19.80 14.47 -25.91
CA GLY A 437 -19.76 15.89 -25.58
C GLY A 437 -18.51 16.64 -26.04
N GLY A 438 -18.25 17.78 -25.40
CA GLY A 438 -17.24 18.77 -25.79
C GLY A 438 -15.80 18.25 -25.82
N ASN A 439 -14.91 19.07 -26.40
CA ASN A 439 -13.51 18.71 -26.63
C ASN A 439 -12.70 18.44 -25.34
N ILE A 440 -13.10 19.03 -24.22
CA ILE A 440 -12.50 18.80 -22.89
C ILE A 440 -13.64 18.33 -21.97
N PRO A 441 -13.71 17.03 -21.62
CA PRO A 441 -14.66 16.53 -20.64
C PRO A 441 -14.39 17.11 -19.25
N VAL A 442 -15.45 17.39 -18.49
CA VAL A 442 -15.37 17.88 -17.12
C VAL A 442 -15.41 16.70 -16.14
N MET A 443 -14.34 16.51 -15.39
CA MET A 443 -14.20 15.49 -14.35
C MET A 443 -15.39 15.46 -13.38
N GLY A 444 -15.91 14.26 -13.10
CA GLY A 444 -17.10 14.02 -12.26
C GLY A 444 -18.44 14.38 -12.92
N LYS A 445 -18.53 15.52 -13.61
CA LYS A 445 -19.78 15.97 -14.25
C LYS A 445 -20.11 15.18 -15.53
N ASP A 446 -19.10 14.96 -16.36
CA ASP A 446 -19.26 14.28 -17.65
C ASP A 446 -19.01 12.76 -17.54
N PHE A 447 -18.95 12.24 -16.32
CA PHE A 447 -18.91 10.81 -16.04
C PHE A 447 -20.31 10.22 -16.12
N ASP A 448 -20.37 8.97 -16.57
CA ASP A 448 -21.57 8.15 -16.67
C ASP A 448 -21.21 6.72 -16.30
N ASP A 449 -21.79 6.23 -15.20
CA ASP A 449 -21.55 4.88 -14.71
C ASP A 449 -22.52 3.91 -15.37
N GLN A 450 -21.95 2.98 -16.15
CA GLN A 450 -22.67 2.07 -17.00
C GLN A 450 -22.40 0.63 -16.59
N VAL A 451 -23.45 -0.19 -16.58
CA VAL A 451 -23.41 -1.62 -16.29
C VAL A 451 -23.59 -2.38 -17.59
N TYR A 452 -22.57 -3.13 -18.00
CA TYR A 452 -22.57 -3.93 -19.21
C TYR A 452 -22.86 -5.39 -18.91
N SER A 453 -23.72 -6.02 -19.71
CA SER A 453 -23.94 -7.47 -19.61
C SER A 453 -22.80 -8.24 -20.27
N VAL A 454 -22.27 -9.24 -19.57
CA VAL A 454 -21.15 -10.09 -20.01
C VAL A 454 -21.61 -11.56 -19.97
N VAL A 455 -21.15 -12.36 -20.93
CA VAL A 455 -21.42 -13.80 -20.99
C VAL A 455 -20.11 -14.58 -21.14
N LEU A 456 -20.02 -15.72 -20.47
CA LEU A 456 -18.92 -16.66 -20.61
C LEU A 456 -19.15 -17.60 -21.80
N ILE A 457 -18.32 -17.49 -22.84
CA ILE A 457 -18.38 -18.32 -24.05
C ILE A 457 -17.00 -18.92 -24.28
N ASP A 458 -16.91 -20.24 -24.37
CA ASP A 458 -15.65 -20.97 -24.63
C ASP A 458 -14.47 -20.56 -23.71
N GLY A 459 -14.77 -20.17 -22.48
CA GLY A 459 -13.78 -19.72 -21.49
C GLY A 459 -13.43 -18.23 -21.55
N GLU A 460 -14.02 -17.47 -22.47
CA GLU A 460 -13.81 -16.03 -22.63
C GLU A 460 -15.02 -15.21 -22.16
N TYR A 461 -14.75 -14.05 -21.55
CA TYR A 461 -15.79 -13.14 -21.07
C TYR A 461 -16.07 -12.09 -22.14
N VAL A 462 -17.25 -12.18 -22.77
CA VAL A 462 -17.62 -11.36 -23.93
C VAL A 462 -18.82 -10.49 -23.61
N LEU A 463 -18.79 -9.24 -24.09
CA LEU A 463 -19.93 -8.34 -23.98
C LEU A 463 -21.14 -8.86 -24.76
N LYS A 464 -22.28 -8.95 -24.07
CA LYS A 464 -23.54 -9.36 -24.66
C LYS A 464 -24.07 -8.27 -25.59
N ARG A 465 -24.59 -8.68 -26.74
CA ARG A 465 -25.17 -7.79 -27.75
C ARG A 465 -26.64 -8.11 -27.98
N ASP A 466 -27.41 -7.08 -28.32
CA ASP A 466 -28.80 -7.23 -28.77
C ASP A 466 -28.89 -7.69 -30.24
N GLU A 467 -30.11 -7.87 -30.75
CA GLU A 467 -30.38 -8.29 -32.14
C GLU A 467 -29.83 -7.30 -33.19
N SER A 468 -29.58 -6.05 -32.81
CA SER A 468 -28.98 -5.02 -33.68
C SER A 468 -27.45 -4.99 -33.62
N GLY A 469 -26.83 -5.84 -32.78
CA GLY A 469 -25.38 -5.88 -32.56
C GLY A 469 -24.86 -4.82 -31.59
N LYS A 470 -25.75 -4.05 -30.93
CA LYS A 470 -25.36 -3.07 -29.92
C LYS A 470 -25.08 -3.77 -28.59
N VAL A 471 -24.05 -3.34 -27.87
CA VAL A 471 -23.75 -3.84 -26.52
C VAL A 471 -24.92 -3.53 -25.58
N ILE A 472 -25.34 -4.54 -24.82
CA ILE A 472 -26.39 -4.41 -23.82
C ILE A 472 -25.79 -3.74 -22.57
N SER A 473 -26.32 -2.57 -22.24
CA SER A 473 -25.96 -1.83 -21.03
C SER A 473 -27.18 -1.16 -20.39
N MET A 474 -27.02 -0.79 -19.11
CA MET A 474 -27.95 0.05 -18.35
C MET A 474 -27.17 1.03 -17.48
N ASN A 475 -27.82 2.08 -16.97
CA ASN A 475 -27.20 2.96 -16.00
C ASN A 475 -27.09 2.25 -14.63
N LEU A 476 -26.05 2.58 -13.85
CA LEU A 476 -25.85 1.99 -12.53
C LEU A 476 -27.02 2.23 -11.56
N ASP A 477 -27.70 3.37 -11.66
CA ASP A 477 -28.88 3.68 -10.83
C ASP A 477 -30.04 2.71 -11.08
N ASP A 478 -30.12 2.14 -12.28
CA ASP A 478 -31.13 1.14 -12.63
C ASP A 478 -30.79 -0.25 -12.06
N PHE A 479 -29.52 -0.49 -11.72
CA PHE A 479 -28.98 -1.76 -11.20
C PHE A 479 -29.16 -1.90 -9.68
N ASN A 480 -30.40 -1.68 -9.22
CA ASN A 480 -30.78 -1.49 -7.82
C ASN A 480 -30.36 -2.60 -6.85
N HIS A 481 -30.33 -3.86 -7.29
CA HIS A 481 -30.00 -4.97 -6.37
C HIS A 481 -28.55 -4.90 -5.90
N TYR A 482 -27.66 -4.39 -6.75
CA TYR A 482 -26.25 -4.17 -6.43
C TYR A 482 -26.02 -2.80 -5.80
N SER A 483 -26.58 -1.73 -6.38
CA SER A 483 -26.32 -0.38 -5.85
C SER A 483 -26.87 -0.17 -4.42
N LYS A 484 -27.84 -1.01 -4.00
CA LYS A 484 -28.38 -1.02 -2.63
C LYS A 484 -27.81 -2.13 -1.75
N SER A 485 -26.88 -2.96 -2.26
CA SER A 485 -26.26 -4.00 -1.43
C SER A 485 -25.16 -3.45 -0.53
N PHE A 486 -24.75 -2.19 -0.67
CA PHE A 486 -23.73 -1.55 0.15
C PHE A 486 -24.29 -0.32 0.89
N PRO A 487 -23.80 -0.02 2.09
CA PRO A 487 -24.25 1.16 2.86
C PRO A 487 -23.65 2.47 2.36
N VAL A 488 -22.73 2.42 1.40
CA VAL A 488 -22.10 3.58 0.76
C VAL A 488 -22.73 3.84 -0.60
N GLU A 489 -22.87 5.11 -0.98
CA GLU A 489 -23.55 5.52 -2.23
C GLU A 489 -22.57 5.90 -3.34
N ARG A 490 -21.25 5.93 -3.06
CA ARG A 490 -20.20 6.37 -3.98
C ARG A 490 -19.20 5.25 -4.24
N GLY A 491 -18.50 5.33 -5.37
CA GLY A 491 -17.43 4.39 -5.69
C GLY A 491 -17.93 2.97 -5.97
N LEU A 492 -19.18 2.83 -6.41
CA LEU A 492 -19.78 1.52 -6.67
C LEU A 492 -19.30 0.88 -7.98
N ASP A 493 -18.43 1.56 -8.72
CA ASP A 493 -17.84 1.10 -9.98
C ASP A 493 -16.72 0.06 -9.79
N HIS A 494 -16.10 -0.01 -8.60
CA HIS A 494 -15.01 -0.95 -8.35
C HIS A 494 -14.90 -1.34 -6.86
N PRO A 495 -14.62 -2.61 -6.51
CA PRO A 495 -14.56 -3.05 -5.11
C PRO A 495 -13.47 -2.34 -4.25
N ASN A 496 -12.38 -1.88 -4.88
CA ASN A 496 -11.40 -0.99 -4.24
C ASN A 496 -12.04 0.29 -3.68
N GLU A 497 -12.85 0.97 -4.49
CA GLU A 497 -13.55 2.19 -4.10
C GLU A 497 -14.57 1.90 -3.00
N ILE A 498 -15.37 0.84 -3.17
CA ILE A 498 -16.36 0.42 -2.17
C ILE A 498 -15.71 0.21 -0.81
N SER A 499 -14.63 -0.58 -0.74
CA SER A 499 -13.93 -0.84 0.52
C SER A 499 -13.28 0.41 1.11
N ALA A 500 -12.78 1.34 0.28
CA ALA A 500 -12.22 2.61 0.73
C ALA A 500 -13.29 3.54 1.33
N TYR A 501 -14.45 3.66 0.69
CA TYR A 501 -15.59 4.40 1.25
C TYR A 501 -16.14 3.75 2.52
N MET A 502 -16.26 2.42 2.54
CA MET A 502 -16.69 1.70 3.75
C MET A 502 -15.70 1.90 4.90
N PHE A 503 -14.39 1.85 4.64
CA PHE A 503 -13.39 2.10 5.67
C PHE A 503 -13.42 3.56 6.17
N SER A 504 -13.66 4.52 5.28
CA SER A 504 -13.85 5.94 5.63
C SER A 504 -15.00 6.13 6.63
N GLU A 505 -16.17 5.51 6.37
CA GLU A 505 -17.32 5.57 7.27
C GLU A 505 -17.09 4.80 8.58
N TYR A 506 -16.40 3.66 8.51
CA TYR A 506 -15.96 2.92 9.68
C TYR A 506 -15.06 3.78 10.59
N PHE A 507 -14.06 4.45 10.01
CA PHE A 507 -13.17 5.37 10.74
C PHE A 507 -13.93 6.56 11.33
N ARG A 508 -14.89 7.15 10.60
CA ARG A 508 -15.75 8.23 11.14
C ARG A 508 -16.51 7.78 12.39
N ALA A 509 -16.99 6.53 12.41
CA ALA A 509 -17.65 5.98 13.59
C ALA A 509 -16.69 5.82 14.77
N LEU A 510 -15.43 5.41 14.53
CA LEU A 510 -14.39 5.35 15.56
C LEU A 510 -14.10 6.74 16.15
N VAL A 511 -13.91 7.76 15.30
CA VAL A 511 -13.67 9.15 15.73
C VAL A 511 -14.80 9.65 16.63
N LYS A 512 -16.05 9.31 16.29
CA LYS A 512 -17.24 9.74 17.03
C LYS A 512 -17.58 8.82 18.21
N ASN A 513 -16.84 7.74 18.41
CA ASN A 513 -17.12 6.69 19.38
C ASN A 513 -18.56 6.15 19.27
N THR A 514 -19.01 5.91 18.04
CA THR A 514 -20.32 5.33 17.70
C THR A 514 -20.18 3.95 17.09
N THR A 515 -21.28 3.19 17.02
CA THR A 515 -21.24 1.87 16.35
C THR A 515 -21.07 2.07 14.83
N PRO A 516 -20.06 1.46 14.19
CA PRO A 516 -19.92 1.51 12.74
C PRO A 516 -21.16 0.96 12.04
N PHE A 517 -21.64 1.70 11.02
CA PHE A 517 -22.80 1.31 10.21
C PHE A 517 -24.08 1.06 11.02
N GLU A 518 -24.34 1.86 12.06
CA GLU A 518 -25.58 1.79 12.82
C GLU A 518 -26.80 2.08 11.92
N GLY A 519 -27.81 1.20 11.95
CA GLY A 519 -29.07 1.40 11.23
C GLY A 519 -29.07 0.99 9.75
N VAL A 520 -28.08 0.23 9.28
CA VAL A 520 -28.04 -0.28 7.89
C VAL A 520 -29.30 -1.03 7.48
N LYS A 521 -29.69 -0.86 6.22
CA LYS A 521 -30.89 -1.47 5.64
C LYS A 521 -30.74 -2.99 5.53
N PRO A 522 -31.84 -3.77 5.53
CA PRO A 522 -31.77 -5.23 5.44
C PRO A 522 -30.90 -5.77 4.29
N GLU A 523 -30.97 -5.13 3.12
CA GLU A 523 -30.22 -5.47 1.91
C GLU A 523 -28.71 -5.20 2.02
N GLU A 524 -28.28 -4.31 2.92
CA GLU A 524 -26.87 -3.91 3.13
C GLU A 524 -26.19 -4.76 4.22
N LYS A 525 -26.96 -5.48 5.03
CA LYS A 525 -26.45 -6.17 6.24
C LYS A 525 -25.40 -7.23 5.93
N ALA A 526 -25.58 -7.98 4.85
CA ALA A 526 -24.68 -9.09 4.52
C ALA A 526 -23.27 -8.59 4.17
N THR A 527 -23.16 -7.62 3.27
CA THR A 527 -21.89 -7.00 2.85
C THR A 527 -21.25 -6.24 4.00
N THR A 528 -22.04 -5.51 4.80
CA THR A 528 -21.57 -4.76 5.98
C THR A 528 -20.99 -5.68 7.04
N ASN A 529 -21.70 -6.73 7.43
CA ASN A 529 -21.20 -7.68 8.43
C ASN A 529 -19.94 -8.39 7.94
N SER A 530 -19.91 -8.75 6.66
CA SER A 530 -18.75 -9.40 6.05
C SER A 530 -17.52 -8.50 6.05
N PHE A 531 -17.69 -7.21 5.72
CA PHE A 531 -16.63 -6.20 5.82
C PHE A 531 -16.13 -6.00 7.26
N LEU A 532 -17.03 -5.91 8.24
CA LEU A 532 -16.65 -5.77 9.64
C LEU A 532 -15.94 -7.01 10.21
N ASN A 533 -16.25 -8.19 9.68
CA ASN A 533 -15.53 -9.42 10.02
C ASN A 533 -14.14 -9.41 9.39
N TRP A 534 -14.02 -9.00 8.13
CA TRP A 534 -12.74 -8.87 7.42
C TRP A 534 -11.80 -7.84 8.07
N ILE A 535 -12.31 -6.71 8.57
CA ILE A 535 -11.48 -5.75 9.33
C ILE A 535 -10.84 -6.38 10.58
N LYS A 536 -11.51 -7.39 11.18
CA LYS A 536 -11.08 -8.03 12.43
C LYS A 536 -10.21 -9.28 12.20
N SER A 537 -10.13 -9.77 10.96
CA SER A 537 -9.28 -10.90 10.56
C SER A 537 -7.90 -10.43 10.14
#